data_AF-A0A662CAK9-F1
#
_entry.id   AF-A0A662CAK9-F1
#
_cell.length_a   1.000
_cell.length_b   1.000
_cell.length_c   1.000
_cell.angle_alpha   90.00
_cell.angle_beta   90.00
_cell.angle_gamma   90.00
#
_symmetry.space_group_name_H-M   'P 1'
#
loop_
_entity.id
_entity.type
_entity.pdbx_description
1 polymer ?
#
loop_
_entity_poly.entity_id
_entity_poly.type
_entity_poly.pdbx_seq_one_letter_code
_entity_poly.pdbx_strand_id
1 'polypeptide(L)' 'MTELRGQYLRNIHHAQRKLISTDKSITDILFDSGFNSISNFNRAFRKINNCTPKEYRKRFSHNENYRP' A
#
# COMPACT_ATOMS: atom_id res chain seq x y z
N MET A 1 -21.39 4.60 0.51
CA MET A 1 -20.36 3.64 0.01
C MET A 1 -19.80 4.14 -1.32
N THR A 2 -19.43 5.42 -1.37
CA THR A 2 -19.12 6.15 -2.61
C THR A 2 -17.77 5.71 -3.19
N GLU A 3 -17.75 5.58 -4.51
CA GLU A 3 -16.66 5.09 -5.34
C GLU A 3 -15.31 5.72 -4.95
N LEU A 4 -14.31 4.87 -4.70
CA LEU A 4 -12.94 5.34 -4.62
C LEU A 4 -12.53 5.76 -6.05
N ARG A 5 -12.38 7.07 -6.28
CA ARG A 5 -11.95 7.66 -7.57
C ARG A 5 -10.81 6.84 -8.17
N GLY A 6 -10.82 6.58 -9.48
CA GLY A 6 -9.83 5.69 -10.14
C GLY A 6 -8.37 6.03 -9.84
N GLN A 7 -8.02 7.31 -9.63
CA GLN A 7 -6.69 7.72 -9.19
C GLN A 7 -6.30 7.14 -7.82
N TYR A 8 -7.24 7.09 -6.89
CA TYR A 8 -7.03 6.60 -5.53
C TYR A 8 -6.70 5.10 -5.52
N LEU A 9 -7.39 4.32 -6.36
CA LEU A 9 -7.10 2.90 -6.51
C LEU A 9 -5.73 2.68 -7.15
N ARG A 10 -5.38 3.45 -8.19
CA ARG A 10 -4.04 3.41 -8.81
C ARG A 10 -2.93 3.67 -7.81
N ASN A 11 -3.09 4.70 -6.97
CA ASN A 11 -2.13 5.05 -5.93
C ASN A 11 -1.91 3.90 -4.94
N ILE A 12 -2.98 3.21 -4.53
CA ILE A 12 -2.88 2.08 -3.61
C ILE A 12 -2.24 0.85 -4.27
N HIS A 13 -2.55 0.58 -5.53
CA HIS A 13 -1.89 -0.48 -6.28
C HIS A 13 -0.39 -0.20 -6.48
N HIS A 14 -0.02 1.06 -6.69
CA HIS A 14 1.40 1.45 -6.72
C HIS A 14 2.09 1.17 -5.38
N ALA A 15 1.45 1.59 -4.27
CA ALA A 15 1.97 1.35 -2.92
C ALA A 15 2.15 -0.14 -2.61
N GLN A 16 1.17 -0.99 -2.94
CA GLN A 16 1.26 -2.45 -2.76
C GLN A 16 2.52 -3.02 -3.40
N ARG A 17 2.77 -2.68 -4.67
CA ARG A 17 3.95 -3.15 -5.42
C ARG A 17 5.24 -2.71 -4.74
N LYS A 18 5.34 -1.45 -4.30
CA LYS A 18 6.53 -0.93 -3.61
C LYS A 18 6.74 -1.58 -2.24
N LEU A 19 5.66 -1.90 -1.53
CA LEU A 19 5.73 -2.56 -0.21
C LEU A 19 6.33 -3.97 -0.29
N ILE A 20 6.11 -4.69 -1.39
CA ILE A 20 6.61 -6.05 -1.61
C ILE A 20 7.95 -6.11 -2.34
N SER A 21 8.28 -5.11 -3.16
CA SER A 21 9.48 -5.13 -4.02
C SER A 21 10.63 -4.27 -3.50
N THR A 22 10.44 -3.51 -2.42
CA THR A 22 11.46 -2.59 -1.90
C THR A 22 11.44 -2.51 -0.37
N ASP A 23 12.61 -2.19 0.19
CA ASP A 23 12.79 -1.90 1.62
C ASP A 23 12.58 -0.42 1.98
N LYS A 24 12.07 0.40 1.04
CA LYS A 24 11.77 1.81 1.29
C LYS A 24 10.90 2.00 2.53
N SER A 25 11.04 3.12 3.24
CA SER A 25 10.17 3.37 4.38
C SER A 25 8.70 3.49 3.93
N ILE A 26 7.75 3.23 4.84
CA ILE A 26 6.32 3.42 4.55
C ILE A 26 6.04 4.89 4.17
N THR A 27 6.80 5.83 4.75
CA THR A 27 6.71 7.26 4.46
C THR A 27 7.14 7.58 3.02
N ASP A 28 8.25 7.01 2.55
CA ASP A 28 8.70 7.24 1.17
C ASP A 28 7.70 6.64 0.16
N ILE A 29 7.21 5.43 0.44
CA ILE A 29 6.21 4.77 -0.42
C ILE A 29 4.92 5.56 -0.49
N LEU A 30 4.49 6.16 0.62
CA LEU A 30 3.33 7.03 0.67
C LEU A 30 3.48 8.20 -0.31
N PHE A 31 4.61 8.92 -0.25
CA PHE A 31 4.85 10.07 -1.12
C PHE A 31 5.00 9.65 -2.58
N ASP A 32 5.76 8.58 -2.85
CA ASP A 32 5.91 7.98 -4.19
C ASP A 32 4.57 7.55 -4.79
N SER A 33 3.63 7.14 -3.95
CA SER A 33 2.29 6.69 -4.36
C SER A 33 1.28 7.83 -4.51
N GLY A 34 1.69 9.09 -4.36
CA GLY A 34 0.84 10.27 -4.56
C GLY A 34 -0.09 10.60 -3.39
N PHE A 35 0.26 10.17 -2.17
CA PHE A 35 -0.39 10.62 -0.94
C PHE A 35 0.44 11.73 -0.29
N ASN A 36 -0.23 12.62 0.42
CA ASN A 36 0.41 13.73 1.14
C ASN A 36 0.32 13.61 2.67
N SER A 37 -0.35 12.57 3.18
CA SER A 37 -0.52 12.36 4.62
C SER A 37 -0.68 10.90 4.99
N ILE A 38 -0.05 10.50 6.10
CA ILE A 38 -0.04 9.13 6.62
C ILE A 38 -1.44 8.65 7.02
N SER A 39 -2.26 9.54 7.57
CA SER A 39 -3.63 9.23 7.98
C SER A 39 -4.52 8.89 6.77
N ASN A 40 -4.43 9.68 5.69
CA ASN A 40 -5.19 9.42 4.46
C ASN A 40 -4.71 8.12 3.81
N PHE A 41 -3.39 7.94 3.69
CA PHE A 41 -2.81 6.72 3.15
C PHE A 41 -3.24 5.47 3.93
N ASN A 42 -3.15 5.49 5.26
CA ASN A 42 -3.54 4.35 6.09
C ASN A 42 -5.04 4.04 5.98
N ARG A 43 -5.90 5.07 5.96
CA ARG A 43 -7.35 4.90 5.76
C ARG A 43 -7.65 4.30 4.38
N ALA A 44 -7.01 4.84 3.35
CA ALA A 44 -7.10 4.35 1.98
C ALA A 44 -6.72 2.87 1.87
N PHE A 45 -5.54 2.57 2.38
CA PHE A 45 -4.92 1.26 2.26
C PHE A 45 -5.72 0.22 3.02
N ARG A 46 -6.16 0.52 4.25
CA ARG A 46 -7.04 -0.34 5.03
C ARG A 46 -8.38 -0.58 4.36
N LYS A 47 -9.00 0.46 3.77
CA LYS A 47 -10.30 0.31 3.09
C LYS A 47 -10.22 -0.68 1.90
N ILE A 48 -9.08 -0.74 1.21
CA ILE A 48 -8.89 -1.62 0.05
C ILE A 48 -8.33 -2.99 0.43
N ASN A 49 -7.37 -3.05 1.35
CA ASN A 49 -6.61 -4.26 1.68
C ASN A 49 -7.01 -4.94 2.99
N ASN A 50 -7.92 -4.32 3.74
CA ASN A 50 -8.35 -4.77 5.06
C ASN A 50 -7.20 -4.95 6.08
N CYS A 51 -6.08 -4.26 5.87
CA CYS A 51 -4.90 -4.27 6.75
C CYS A 51 -4.07 -2.98 6.56
N THR A 52 -3.09 -2.75 7.44
CA THR A 52 -2.13 -1.65 7.33
C THR A 52 -1.05 -1.93 6.28
N PRO A 53 -0.39 -0.88 5.73
CA PRO A 53 0.78 -1.03 4.88
C PRO A 53 1.90 -1.89 5.50
N LYS A 54 2.12 -1.73 6.82
CA LYS A 54 3.14 -2.49 7.56
C LYS A 54 2.79 -3.98 7.65
N GLU A 55 1.55 -4.31 7.98
CA GLU A 55 1.06 -5.69 8.00
C GLU A 55 1.10 -6.32 6.60
N TYR A 56 0.72 -5.54 5.58
CA TYR A 56 0.79 -5.96 4.18
C TYR A 56 2.23 -6.31 3.79
N ARG A 57 3.19 -5.40 4.03
CA ARG A 57 4.60 -5.70 3.80
C ARG A 57 5.04 -6.97 4.52
N LYS A 58 4.77 -7.09 5.83
CA LYS A 58 5.17 -8.28 6.60
C LYS A 58 4.59 -9.58 6.02
N ARG A 59 3.34 -9.55 5.56
CA ARG A 59 2.64 -10.72 5.01
C ARG A 59 3.21 -11.15 3.65
N PHE A 60 3.66 -10.21 2.84
CA PHE A 60 4.01 -10.46 1.43
C PHE A 60 5.49 -10.30 1.10
N SER A 61 6.31 -9.67 1.94
CA SER A 61 7.75 -9.49 1.70
C SER A 61 8.64 -10.61 2.27
N HIS A 62 8.10 -11.49 3.12
CA HIS A 62 8.84 -12.57 3.81
C HIS A 62 8.28 -13.98 3.53
N ASN A 63 7.64 -14.20 2.38
CA ASN A 63 7.29 -15.55 1.95
C ASN A 63 8.18 -15.98 0.79
N GLU A 64 9.21 -16.79 1.09
CA GLU A 64 9.89 -17.65 0.11
C GLU A 64 8.95 -18.67 -0.56
N ASN A 65 7.67 -18.74 -0.14
CA ASN A 65 6.69 -19.74 -0.58
C ASN A 65 5.56 -19.21 -1.47
N TYR A 66 5.67 -17.98 -2.01
CA TYR A 66 4.78 -17.52 -3.08
C TYR A 66 5.60 -17.22 -4.34
N ARG A 67 6.01 -18.29 -5.03
CA ARG A 67 6.38 -18.20 -6.45
C ARG A 67 5.08 -18.16 -7.27
N PRO A 68 4.90 -17.17 -8.18
CA PRO A 68 3.83 -17.24 -9.18
C PRO A 68 4.04 -18.42 -10.13
#